data_AF-A0A8X8GJR9-F1
#
_entry.id   AF-A0A8X8GJR9-F1
#
_cell.length_a   1.000
_cell.length_b   1.000
_cell.length_c   1.000
_cell.angle_alpha   90.00
_cell.angle_beta   90.00
_cell.angle_gamma   90.00
#
_symmetry.space_group_name_H-M   'P 1'
#
loop_
_entity.id
_entity.type
_entity.pdbx_description
1 polymer ?
#
loop_
_entity_poly.entity_id
_entity_poly.type
_entity_poly.pdbx_seq_one_letter_code
_entity_poly.pdbx_strand_id
1 'polypeptide(L)'
;MAERITKINRLEKSKEQLKLESLNEVTDAIVENKDSILKAIRIIKNLDDAKLLDAINGGIKGRQVIINKFATELNKDMYTGLITNLAPMVFMLGNLEVKELSQFLNKLNSGLHVANQASPNAKTTIRSLMSVLKDDDMNRSLTYMINLLKGMSKE
;
A
#
# COMPACT_ATOMS: atom_id res chain seq x y z
N MET A 1 -23.99 -75.32 10.93
CA MET A 1 -24.49 -74.03 10.38
C MET A 1 -24.76 -73.12 11.56
N ALA A 2 -24.13 -71.94 11.63
CA ALA A 2 -24.31 -71.02 12.74
C ALA A 2 -25.54 -70.12 12.51
N GLU A 3 -26.34 -69.90 13.56
CA GLU A 3 -27.56 -69.10 13.49
C GLU A 3 -27.28 -67.64 13.11
N ARG A 4 -28.18 -67.08 12.29
CA ARG A 4 -28.05 -65.72 11.74
C ARG A 4 -28.27 -64.70 12.86
N ILE A 5 -27.31 -63.81 13.10
CA ILE A 5 -27.44 -62.72 14.06
C ILE A 5 -28.56 -61.78 13.60
N THR A 6 -29.67 -61.73 14.33
CA THR A 6 -30.89 -60.97 13.97
C THR A 6 -31.04 -59.62 14.66
N LYS A 7 -30.15 -59.27 15.59
CA LYS A 7 -30.17 -57.98 16.29
C LYS A 7 -28.77 -57.36 16.39
N ILE A 8 -28.56 -56.28 15.65
CA ILE A 8 -27.42 -55.37 15.83
C ILE A 8 -27.89 -54.26 16.76
N ASN A 9 -27.51 -54.33 18.04
CA ASN A 9 -27.72 -53.21 18.97
C ASN A 9 -26.68 -52.14 18.66
N ARG A 10 -27.07 -51.06 17.97
CA ARG A 10 -26.24 -49.85 17.88
C ARG A 10 -26.24 -49.18 19.24
N LEU A 11 -25.06 -49.14 19.87
CA LEU A 11 -24.84 -48.30 21.05
C LEU A 11 -24.95 -46.83 20.60
N GLU A 12 -26.09 -46.19 20.86
CA GLU A 12 -26.23 -44.74 20.68
C GLU A 12 -25.41 -44.04 21.75
N LYS A 13 -24.38 -43.31 21.33
CA LYS A 13 -23.54 -42.53 22.23
C LYS A 13 -24.39 -41.49 22.94
N SER A 14 -24.26 -41.39 24.26
CA SER A 14 -24.96 -40.36 25.02
C SER A 14 -24.43 -38.97 24.63
N LYS A 15 -25.23 -37.91 24.85
CA LYS A 15 -24.79 -36.53 24.61
C LYS A 15 -23.50 -36.18 25.36
N GLU A 16 -23.33 -36.74 26.55
CA GLU A 16 -22.13 -36.55 27.36
C GLU A 16 -20.91 -37.24 26.73
N GLN A 17 -21.07 -38.44 26.19
CA GLN A 17 -20.01 -39.15 25.47
C GLN A 17 -19.58 -38.42 24.20
N LEU A 18 -20.54 -37.92 23.42
CA LEU A 18 -20.25 -37.12 22.22
C LEU A 18 -19.52 -35.83 22.58
N LYS A 19 -19.94 -35.14 23.64
CA LYS A 19 -19.26 -33.91 24.10
C LYS A 19 -17.82 -34.20 24.55
N LEU A 20 -17.60 -35.31 25.26
CA LEU A 20 -16.27 -35.70 25.71
C LEU A 20 -15.35 -36.05 24.52
N GLU A 21 -15.89 -36.76 23.54
CA GLU A 21 -15.16 -37.16 22.33
C GLU A 21 -14.80 -35.94 21.46
N SER A 22 -15.73 -34.99 21.29
CA SER A 22 -15.43 -33.72 20.60
C SER A 22 -14.41 -32.87 21.34
N LEU A 23 -14.42 -32.87 22.68
CA LEU A 23 -13.40 -32.16 23.46
C LEU A 23 -12.02 -32.79 23.30
N ASN A 24 -11.94 -34.12 23.28
CA ASN A 24 -10.69 -34.84 23.03
C ASN A 24 -10.18 -34.58 21.61
N GLU A 25 -11.05 -34.66 20.60
CA GLU A 25 -10.69 -34.39 19.20
C GLU A 25 -10.15 -32.96 19.00
N VAL A 26 -10.80 -31.96 19.62
CA VAL A 26 -10.31 -30.57 19.59
C VAL A 26 -8.97 -30.45 20.33
N THR A 27 -8.81 -31.13 21.47
CA THR A 27 -7.57 -31.10 22.25
C THR A 27 -6.42 -31.73 21.48
N ASP A 28 -6.65 -32.88 20.84
CA ASP A 28 -5.66 -33.59 20.03
C ASP A 28 -5.25 -32.73 18.82
N ALA A 29 -6.21 -32.12 18.13
CA ALA A 29 -5.92 -31.21 17.02
C ALA A 29 -5.07 -30.00 17.47
N ILE A 30 -5.30 -29.47 18.67
CA ILE A 30 -4.47 -28.39 19.24
C ILE A 30 -3.06 -28.89 19.55
N VAL A 31 -2.92 -30.10 20.10
CA VAL A 31 -1.62 -30.69 20.44
C VAL A 31 -0.80 -30.99 19.19
N GLU A 32 -1.40 -31.59 18.16
CA GLU A 32 -0.75 -31.86 16.88
C GLU A 32 -0.29 -30.58 16.18
N ASN A 33 -1.05 -29.49 16.32
CA ASN A 33 -0.75 -28.20 15.70
C ASN A 33 -0.05 -27.21 16.66
N LYS A 34 0.45 -27.68 17.80
CA LYS A 34 1.04 -26.84 18.85
C LYS A 34 2.04 -25.82 18.32
N ASP A 35 2.97 -26.25 17.48
CA ASP A 35 4.02 -25.36 16.96
C ASP A 35 3.45 -24.29 16.02
N SER A 36 2.49 -24.64 15.17
CA SER A 36 1.80 -23.70 14.28
C SER A 36 0.98 -22.68 15.07
N ILE A 37 0.27 -23.14 16.12
CA ILE A 37 -0.50 -22.29 17.03
C ILE A 37 0.45 -21.33 17.77
N LEU A 38 1.56 -21.82 18.30
CA LEU A 38 2.56 -20.98 18.98
C LEU A 38 3.19 -19.95 18.03
N LYS A 39 3.45 -20.31 16.77
CA LYS A 39 3.91 -19.36 15.75
C LYS A 39 2.86 -18.30 15.46
N ALA A 40 1.60 -18.68 15.29
CA ALA A 40 0.50 -17.74 15.08
C ALA A 40 0.36 -16.77 16.26
N ILE A 41 0.43 -17.26 17.51
CA ILE A 41 0.42 -16.43 18.72
C ILE A 41 1.58 -15.44 18.72
N ARG A 42 2.80 -15.87 18.34
CA ARG A 42 3.95 -14.96 18.25
C ARG A 42 3.77 -13.90 17.16
N ILE A 43 3.19 -14.26 16.01
CA ILE A 43 2.88 -13.29 14.95
C ILE A 43 1.87 -12.26 15.48
N ILE A 44 0.78 -12.70 16.10
CA ILE A 44 -0.22 -11.82 16.70
C ILE A 44 0.43 -10.90 17.73
N LYS A 45 1.29 -11.43 18.60
CA LYS A 45 2.01 -10.64 19.59
C LYS A 45 2.93 -9.59 18.95
N ASN A 46 3.69 -9.95 17.92
CA ASN A 46 4.55 -9.00 17.21
C ASN A 46 3.73 -7.87 16.55
N LEU A 47 2.54 -8.21 16.01
CA LEU A 47 1.61 -7.21 15.45
C LEU A 47 1.03 -6.31 16.55
N ASP A 48 0.77 -6.85 17.74
CA ASP A 48 0.29 -6.10 18.90
C ASP A 48 1.37 -5.15 19.44
N ASP A 49 2.59 -5.65 19.63
CA ASP A 49 3.75 -4.87 20.10
C ASP A 49 4.07 -3.71 19.15
N ALA A 50 3.85 -3.90 17.84
CA ALA A 50 3.97 -2.86 16.82
C ALA A 50 2.78 -1.88 16.75
N LYS A 51 1.80 -2.01 17.66
CA LYS A 51 0.52 -1.25 17.67
C LYS A 51 -0.31 -1.40 16.39
N LEU A 52 -0.05 -2.42 15.58
CA LEU A 52 -0.80 -2.67 14.34
C LEU A 52 -2.19 -3.20 14.63
N LEU A 53 -2.36 -4.03 15.67
CA LEU A 53 -3.69 -4.49 16.08
C LEU A 53 -4.57 -3.34 16.58
N ASP A 54 -3.99 -2.39 17.31
CA ASP A 54 -4.67 -1.15 17.72
C ASP A 54 -5.04 -0.27 16.53
N ALA A 55 -4.15 -0.14 15.55
CA ALA A 55 -4.44 0.59 14.32
C ALA A 55 -5.58 -0.07 13.51
N ILE A 56 -5.60 -1.40 13.43
CA ILE A 56 -6.68 -2.16 12.79
C ILE A 56 -7.98 -1.99 13.57
N ASN A 57 -7.96 -2.10 14.90
CA ASN A 57 -9.14 -1.98 15.76
C ASN A 57 -9.70 -0.54 15.75
N GLY A 58 -8.83 0.46 15.82
CA GLY A 58 -9.18 1.88 15.67
C GLY A 58 -9.72 2.20 14.28
N GLY A 59 -9.10 1.63 13.24
CA GLY A 59 -9.59 1.69 11.86
C GLY A 59 -10.98 1.05 11.70
N ILE A 60 -11.23 -0.09 12.35
CA ILE A 60 -12.54 -0.78 12.39
C ILE A 60 -13.60 0.07 13.09
N LYS A 61 -13.28 0.63 14.26
CA LYS A 61 -14.20 1.51 15.00
C LYS A 61 -14.46 2.83 14.26
N GLY A 62 -13.49 3.32 13.49
CA GLY A 62 -13.63 4.49 12.61
C GLY A 62 -14.41 4.24 11.30
N ARG A 63 -14.75 2.98 10.97
CA ARG A 63 -15.35 2.60 9.67
C ARG A 63 -16.67 3.30 9.37
N GLN A 64 -17.50 3.54 10.38
CA GLN A 64 -18.87 4.02 10.14
C GLN A 64 -18.93 5.44 9.56
N VAL A 65 -17.89 6.27 9.81
CA VAL A 65 -17.84 7.66 9.34
C VAL A 65 -16.91 7.82 8.13
N ILE A 66 -15.84 7.02 8.05
CA ILE A 66 -14.79 7.19 7.03
C ILE A 66 -15.14 6.45 5.74
N ILE A 67 -15.61 5.19 5.81
CA ILE A 67 -15.79 4.35 4.61
C ILE A 67 -16.89 4.91 3.70
N ASN A 68 -18.04 5.36 4.23
CA ASN A 68 -19.12 5.84 3.37
C ASN A 68 -18.81 7.17 2.66
N LYS A 69 -17.98 8.03 3.25
CA LYS A 69 -17.56 9.30 2.62
C LYS A 69 -16.34 9.10 1.71
N PHE A 70 -15.32 8.36 2.15
CA PHE A 70 -14.11 8.18 1.35
C PHE A 70 -14.25 7.13 0.27
N ALA A 71 -14.94 6.00 0.50
CA ALA A 71 -15.09 4.99 -0.55
C ALA A 71 -15.91 5.52 -1.73
N THR A 72 -16.98 6.28 -1.45
CA THR A 72 -17.78 6.93 -2.50
C THR A 72 -17.00 7.99 -3.25
N GLU A 73 -16.16 8.77 -2.54
CA GLU A 73 -15.37 9.84 -3.15
C GLU A 73 -14.17 9.30 -3.93
N LEU A 74 -13.46 8.29 -3.42
CA LEU A 74 -12.31 7.63 -4.04
C LEU A 74 -12.69 6.70 -5.20
N ASN A 75 -13.95 6.21 -5.25
CA ASN A 75 -14.47 5.48 -6.40
C ASN A 75 -14.85 6.38 -7.58
N LYS A 76 -14.77 7.71 -7.44
CA LYS A 76 -14.93 8.58 -8.60
C LYS A 76 -13.77 8.34 -9.56
N ASP A 77 -14.06 8.23 -10.86
CA ASP A 77 -13.08 7.97 -11.92
C ASP A 77 -11.83 8.88 -11.85
N MET A 78 -12.01 10.10 -11.34
CA MET A 78 -10.93 11.07 -11.13
C MET A 78 -9.82 10.59 -10.17
N TYR A 79 -10.09 9.67 -9.25
CA TYR A 79 -9.10 9.17 -8.27
C TYR A 79 -8.57 7.77 -8.58
N THR A 80 -9.20 7.03 -9.49
CA THR A 80 -8.74 5.70 -9.92
C THR A 80 -7.32 5.74 -10.47
N GLY A 81 -6.99 6.77 -11.27
CA GLY A 81 -5.62 7.00 -11.76
C GLY A 81 -4.63 7.36 -10.65
N LEU A 82 -5.03 8.14 -9.65
CA LEU A 82 -4.19 8.48 -8.50
C LEU A 82 -3.86 7.23 -7.68
N ILE A 83 -4.86 6.42 -7.36
CA ILE A 83 -4.68 5.19 -6.55
C ILE A 83 -3.79 4.18 -7.27
N THR A 84 -4.02 3.96 -8.56
CA THR A 84 -3.25 3.01 -9.38
C THR A 84 -1.78 3.42 -9.49
N ASN A 85 -1.50 4.72 -9.57
CA ASN A 85 -0.14 5.26 -9.67
C ASN A 85 0.54 5.48 -8.31
N LEU A 86 -0.23 5.56 -7.21
CA LEU A 86 0.31 5.72 -5.85
C LEU A 86 1.01 4.47 -5.33
N ALA A 87 0.50 3.28 -5.62
CA ALA A 87 1.09 2.03 -5.11
C ALA A 87 2.56 1.84 -5.59
N PRO A 88 2.92 2.08 -6.86
CA PRO A 88 4.32 2.12 -7.29
C PRO A 88 5.15 3.23 -6.63
N MET A 89 4.57 4.42 -6.44
CA MET A 89 5.28 5.55 -5.83
C MET A 89 5.64 5.31 -4.36
N VAL A 90 4.80 4.62 -3.59
CA VAL A 90 5.06 4.31 -2.16
C VAL A 90 6.34 3.50 -1.97
N PHE A 91 6.65 2.56 -2.88
CA PHE A 91 7.90 1.79 -2.80
C PHE A 91 9.14 2.63 -3.17
N MET A 92 8.99 3.65 -4.02
CA MET A 92 10.09 4.56 -4.38
C MET A 92 10.34 5.59 -3.27
N LEU A 93 9.31 6.01 -2.53
CA LEU A 93 9.40 7.02 -1.47
C LEU A 93 10.32 6.64 -0.30
N GLY A 94 10.64 5.36 -0.10
CA GLY A 94 11.60 4.91 0.92
C GLY A 94 13.03 5.43 0.70
N ASN A 95 13.39 5.74 -0.55
CA ASN A 95 14.73 6.20 -0.95
C ASN A 95 14.73 7.64 -1.51
N LEU A 96 13.56 8.29 -1.60
CA LEU A 96 13.42 9.63 -2.18
C LEU A 96 13.45 10.70 -1.11
N GLU A 97 14.22 11.76 -1.33
CA GLU A 97 14.09 12.98 -0.54
C GLU A 97 12.82 13.72 -0.95
N VAL A 98 11.73 13.47 -0.22
CA VAL A 98 10.38 14.01 -0.48
C VAL A 98 10.37 15.54 -0.59
N LYS A 99 11.21 16.22 0.20
CA LYS A 99 11.31 17.67 0.21
C LYS A 99 11.87 18.22 -1.11
N GLU A 100 12.96 17.65 -1.60
CA GLU A 100 13.59 18.06 -2.87
C GLU A 100 12.67 17.76 -4.05
N LEU A 101 12.05 16.58 -4.06
CA LEU A 101 11.08 16.20 -5.09
C LEU A 101 9.89 17.17 -5.13
N SER A 102 9.33 17.52 -3.97
CA SER A 102 8.23 18.50 -3.89
C SER A 102 8.64 19.86 -4.45
N GLN A 103 9.83 20.35 -4.10
CA GLN A 103 10.35 21.62 -4.62
C GLN A 103 10.57 21.57 -6.14
N PHE A 104 11.10 20.47 -6.66
CA PHE A 104 11.28 20.26 -8.10
C PHE A 104 9.93 20.27 -8.84
N LEU A 105 8.95 19.50 -8.35
CA LEU A 105 7.62 19.43 -8.95
C LEU A 105 6.90 20.78 -8.95
N ASN A 106 7.04 21.56 -7.87
CA ASN A 106 6.49 22.92 -7.81
C ASN A 106 7.12 23.83 -8.87
N LYS A 107 8.45 23.82 -9.02
CA LYS A 107 9.15 24.59 -10.06
C LYS A 107 8.75 24.13 -11.47
N LEU A 108 8.60 22.83 -11.69
CA LEU A 108 8.16 22.25 -12.96
C LEU A 108 6.74 22.72 -13.30
N ASN A 109 5.83 22.70 -12.32
CA ASN A 109 4.46 23.18 -12.49
C ASN A 109 4.41 24.67 -12.84
N SER A 110 5.21 25.51 -12.18
CA SER A 110 5.36 26.92 -12.54
C SER A 110 5.88 27.10 -13.98
N GLY A 111 6.85 26.28 -14.40
CA GLY A 111 7.36 26.28 -15.77
C GLY A 111 6.30 25.91 -16.81
N LEU A 112 5.46 24.92 -16.52
CA LEU A 112 4.32 24.54 -17.38
C LEU A 112 3.31 25.69 -17.51
N HIS A 113 3.04 26.41 -16.43
CA HIS A 113 2.16 27.57 -16.47
C HIS A 113 2.70 28.67 -17.41
N VAL A 114 4.00 28.97 -17.32
CA VAL A 114 4.66 29.94 -18.22
C VAL A 114 4.66 29.44 -19.67
N ALA A 115 4.94 28.15 -19.90
CA ALA A 115 4.94 27.57 -21.24
C ALA A 115 3.55 27.65 -21.90
N ASN A 116 2.48 27.41 -21.14
CA ASN A 116 1.10 27.49 -21.63
C ASN A 116 0.65 28.92 -21.95
N GLN A 117 1.31 29.94 -21.39
CA GLN A 117 1.06 31.34 -21.71
C GLN A 117 1.86 31.83 -22.92
N ALA A 118 2.85 31.07 -23.38
CA ALA A 118 3.63 31.43 -24.54
C ALA A 118 2.77 31.36 -25.81
N SER A 119 3.03 32.28 -26.75
CA SER A 119 2.33 32.26 -28.03
C SER A 119 2.61 30.93 -28.77
N PRO A 120 1.59 30.23 -29.30
CA PRO A 120 1.77 28.97 -30.03
C PRO A 120 2.73 29.08 -31.23
N ASN A 121 2.89 30.31 -31.76
CA ASN A 121 3.74 30.61 -32.90
C ASN A 121 5.10 31.20 -32.51
N ALA A 122 5.36 31.40 -31.22
CA ALA A 122 6.65 31.88 -30.75
C ALA A 122 7.72 30.82 -31.01
N LYS A 123 8.78 31.21 -31.73
CA LYS A 123 9.92 30.35 -32.01
C LYS A 123 11.14 30.83 -31.25
N THR A 124 11.84 29.89 -30.64
CA THR A 124 13.17 30.13 -30.11
C THR A 124 14.15 30.33 -31.27
N THR A 125 14.84 31.47 -31.27
CA THR A 125 15.87 31.82 -32.26
C THR A 125 17.26 31.75 -31.62
N ILE A 126 18.31 31.70 -32.45
CA ILE A 126 19.70 31.74 -31.95
C ILE A 126 19.95 33.01 -31.12
N ARG A 127 19.37 34.15 -31.54
CA ARG A 127 19.45 35.41 -30.79
C ARG A 127 18.76 35.31 -29.42
N SER A 128 17.58 34.69 -29.36
CA SER A 128 16.87 34.52 -28.08
C SER A 128 17.57 33.52 -27.15
N LEU A 129 18.24 32.51 -27.69
CA LEU A 129 19.10 31.62 -26.89
C LEU A 129 20.28 32.36 -26.29
N MET A 130 20.95 33.21 -27.08
CA MET A 130 22.05 34.04 -26.57
C MET A 130 21.59 35.02 -25.50
N SER A 131 20.36 35.56 -25.56
CA SER A 131 19.82 36.38 -24.48
C SER A 131 19.50 35.55 -23.24
N VAL A 132 18.97 34.33 -23.39
CA VAL A 132 18.70 33.40 -22.28
C VAL A 132 19.99 33.03 -21.54
N LEU A 133 21.11 32.86 -22.25
CA LEU A 133 22.40 32.56 -21.62
C LEU A 133 23.00 33.74 -20.85
N LYS A 134 22.66 34.98 -21.23
CA LYS A 134 23.14 36.20 -20.58
C LYS A 134 22.29 36.63 -19.38
N ASP A 135 21.07 36.13 -19.30
CA ASP A 135 20.18 36.34 -18.16
C ASP A 135 20.62 35.42 -17.01
N ASP A 136 20.93 36.00 -15.86
CA ASP A 136 21.51 35.27 -14.72
C ASP A 136 20.57 34.19 -14.16
N ASP A 137 19.26 34.44 -14.12
CA ASP A 137 18.28 33.50 -13.57
C ASP A 137 18.02 32.34 -14.53
N MET A 138 17.95 32.63 -15.83
CA MET A 138 17.85 31.61 -16.86
C MET A 138 19.14 30.77 -16.95
N ASN A 139 20.31 31.41 -16.87
CA ASN A 139 21.60 30.72 -16.87
C ASN A 139 21.74 29.74 -15.70
N ARG A 140 21.36 30.16 -14.50
CA ARG A 140 21.33 29.30 -13.30
C ARG A 140 20.37 28.13 -13.48
N SER A 141 19.18 28.38 -14.02
CA SER A 141 18.18 27.33 -14.27
C SER A 141 18.64 26.31 -15.31
N LEU A 142 19.30 26.78 -16.38
CA LEU A 142 19.90 25.91 -17.40
C LEU A 142 21.05 25.08 -16.83
N THR A 143 21.89 25.69 -16.01
CA THR A 143 23.00 25.01 -15.33
C THR A 143 22.49 23.95 -14.35
N TYR A 144 21.44 24.24 -13.60
CA TYR A 144 20.75 23.26 -12.75
C TYR A 144 20.26 22.07 -13.58
N MET A 145 19.55 22.33 -14.69
CA MET A 145 19.05 21.27 -15.58
C MET A 145 20.18 20.42 -16.17
N ILE A 146 21.26 21.05 -16.63
CA ILE A 146 22.44 20.34 -17.16
C ILE A 146 23.06 19.46 -16.06
N ASN A 147 23.19 19.96 -14.83
CA ASN A 147 23.75 19.18 -13.73
C ASN A 147 22.82 18.04 -13.28
N LEU A 148 21.51 18.23 -13.34
CA LEU A 148 20.53 17.16 -13.14
C LEU A 148 20.73 16.05 -14.18
N LEU A 149 20.81 16.41 -15.46
CA LEU A 149 21.07 15.45 -16.55
C LEU A 149 22.43 14.74 -16.39
N LYS A 150 23.48 15.47 -15.97
CA LYS A 150 24.78 14.87 -15.63
C LYS A 150 24.70 13.89 -14.46
N GLY A 151 23.84 14.14 -13.48
CA GLY A 151 23.57 13.23 -12.38
C GLY A 151 22.87 11.95 -12.86
N MET A 152 21.88 12.10 -13.75
CA MET A 152 21.16 10.97 -14.35
C MET A 152 22.03 10.10 -15.27
N SER A 153 23.05 10.69 -15.91
CA SER A 153 23.97 9.97 -16.80
C SER A 153 25.10 9.24 -16.07
N LYS A 154 25.27 9.48 -14.77
CA LYS A 154 26.27 8.78 -13.95
C LYS A 154 25.59 7.56 -13.36
N GLU A 155 25.99 6.38 -13.82
CA GLU A 155 25.78 5.12 -13.08
C GLU A 155 26.53 5.16 -11.74
#